data_AF-A0A9E0J974-F1
#
_entry.id   AF-A0A9E0J974-F1
#
_cell.length_a   1.000
_cell.length_b   1.000
_cell.length_c   1.000
_cell.angle_alpha   90.00
_cell.angle_beta   90.00
_cell.angle_gamma   90.00
#
_symmetry.space_group_name_H-M   'P 1'
#
loop_
_entity.id
_entity.type
_entity.pdbx_description
1 polymer ?
#
loop_
_entity_poly.entity_id
_entity_poly.type
_entity_poly.pdbx_seq_one_letter_code
_entity_poly.pdbx_strand_id
1 'polypeptide(L)'
;MASSSGLPGVKSISAGAPFRWLGGAWRDLWRAWPPLLTYGVALSAFSLWISLSFLATGGAFWVFALTCGFVFVAPMLAMGLYEAGALLARGERPT
;
A
#
# COMPACT_ATOMS: atom_id res chain seq x y z
N MET A 1 17.54 26.67 -34.39
CA MET A 1 18.05 25.33 -34.06
C MET A 1 18.33 25.30 -32.57
N ALA A 2 17.41 24.78 -31.75
CA ALA A 2 17.60 24.68 -30.31
C ALA A 2 18.06 23.26 -29.96
N SER A 3 19.17 23.18 -29.25
CA SER A 3 19.94 21.98 -28.96
C SER A 3 19.16 20.94 -28.15
N SER A 4 18.99 19.76 -28.72
CA SER A 4 18.44 18.57 -28.06
C SER A 4 19.48 17.97 -27.10
N SER A 5 19.56 18.49 -25.86
CA SER A 5 20.13 17.72 -24.76
C SER A 5 19.18 16.56 -24.48
N GLY A 6 19.64 15.31 -24.61
CA GLY A 6 18.84 14.07 -24.51
C GLY A 6 18.23 13.76 -23.14
N LEU A 7 17.96 14.79 -22.32
CA LEU A 7 17.32 14.66 -21.02
C LEU A 7 15.80 14.81 -21.17
N PRO A 8 15.00 13.96 -20.49
CA PRO A 8 13.55 14.09 -20.50
C PRO A 8 13.13 15.44 -19.90
N GLY A 9 12.12 16.08 -20.50
CA GLY A 9 11.60 17.37 -20.02
C GLY A 9 11.02 17.27 -18.61
N VAL A 10 11.38 18.23 -17.75
CA VAL A 10 10.85 18.32 -16.38
C VAL A 10 9.40 18.78 -16.42
N LYS A 11 8.48 17.99 -15.86
CA LYS A 11 7.09 18.41 -15.65
C LYS A 11 6.98 19.27 -14.39
N SER A 12 6.63 20.55 -14.57
CA SER A 12 6.25 21.42 -13.46
C SER A 12 4.88 21.00 -12.90
N ILE A 13 4.80 20.76 -11.60
CA ILE A 13 3.57 20.36 -10.91
C ILE A 13 3.22 21.44 -9.88
N SER A 14 1.92 21.73 -9.72
CA SER A 14 1.43 22.62 -8.67
C SER A 14 1.73 22.04 -7.28
N ALA A 15 2.01 22.89 -6.30
CA ALA A 15 2.14 22.51 -4.89
C ALA A 15 0.90 21.80 -4.33
N GLY A 16 -0.28 21.98 -4.94
CA GLY A 16 -1.52 21.30 -4.59
C GLY A 16 -1.71 19.92 -5.23
N ALA A 17 -0.81 19.50 -6.12
CA ALA A 17 -0.92 18.22 -6.81
C ALA A 17 -0.93 16.99 -5.87
N PRO A 18 -0.11 16.92 -4.79
CA PRO A 18 -0.12 15.79 -3.87
C PRO A 18 -1.48 15.57 -3.22
N PHE A 19 -2.14 16.64 -2.78
CA PHE A 19 -3.46 16.56 -2.18
C PHE A 19 -4.53 16.11 -3.18
N ARG A 20 -4.43 16.54 -4.45
CA ARG A 20 -5.32 16.06 -5.51
C ARG A 20 -5.15 14.57 -5.78
N TRP A 21 -3.92 14.06 -5.78
CA TRP A 21 -3.67 12.63 -5.95
C TRP A 21 -4.19 11.83 -4.77
N LEU A 22 -3.99 12.32 -3.55
CA LEU A 22 -4.52 11.68 -2.34
C LEU A 22 -6.05 11.61 -2.36
N GLY A 23 -6.71 12.69 -2.79
CA GLY A 23 -8.17 12.71 -2.99
C GLY A 23 -8.64 11.73 -4.07
N GLY A 24 -7.85 11.55 -5.14
CA GLY A 24 -8.09 10.52 -6.16
C GLY A 24 -8.02 9.10 -5.57
N ALA A 25 -6.92 8.80 -4.88
CA ALA A 25 -6.71 7.51 -4.21
C ALA A 25 -7.81 7.22 -3.18
N TRP A 26 -8.27 8.22 -2.44
CA TRP A 26 -9.39 8.08 -1.49
C TRP A 26 -10.67 7.65 -2.21
N ARG A 27 -11.00 8.30 -3.33
CA ARG A 27 -12.16 7.94 -4.16
C ARG A 27 -12.06 6.53 -4.71
N ASP A 28 -10.86 6.12 -5.11
CA ASP A 28 -10.61 4.78 -5.67
C ASP A 28 -10.75 3.70 -4.57
N LEU A 29 -10.30 3.99 -3.35
CA LEU A 29 -10.51 3.14 -2.17
C LEU A 29 -12.01 2.92 -1.89
N TRP A 30 -12.83 3.96 -1.96
CA TRP A 30 -14.28 3.82 -1.77
C TRP A 30 -14.97 3.05 -2.90
N ARG A 31 -14.45 3.12 -4.13
CA ARG A 31 -14.98 2.37 -5.28
C ARG A 31 -14.68 0.88 -5.22
N ALA A 32 -13.53 0.51 -4.68
CA ALA A 32 -13.05 -0.87 -4.56
C ALA A 32 -12.94 -1.34 -3.10
N TRP A 33 -13.80 -0.82 -2.22
CA TRP A 33 -13.72 -1.07 -0.79
C TRP A 33 -13.70 -2.56 -0.43
N PRO A 34 -14.56 -3.45 -0.99
CA PRO A 34 -14.64 -4.82 -0.52
C PRO A 34 -13.32 -5.60 -0.61
N PRO A 35 -12.64 -5.71 -1.76
CA PRO A 35 -11.38 -6.47 -1.87
C PRO A 35 -10.21 -5.81 -1.12
N LEU A 36 -10.14 -4.48 -1.09
CA LEU A 36 -9.06 -3.78 -0.40
C LEU A 36 -9.18 -3.96 1.12
N LEU A 37 -10.39 -3.88 1.67
CA LEU A 37 -10.60 -4.03 3.11
C LEU A 37 -10.48 -5.47 3.58
N THR A 38 -10.99 -6.45 2.83
CA THR A 38 -10.85 -7.87 3.21
C THR A 38 -9.38 -8.27 3.29
N TYR A 39 -8.56 -7.84 2.32
CA TYR A 39 -7.12 -8.09 2.35
C TYR A 39 -6.45 -7.47 3.58
N GLY A 40 -6.70 -6.17 3.82
CA GLY A 40 -6.10 -5.45 4.94
C GLY A 40 -6.55 -6.00 6.30
N VAL A 41 -7.83 -6.33 6.45
CA VAL A 41 -8.39 -6.90 7.69
C VAL A 41 -7.85 -8.30 7.93
N ALA A 42 -7.81 -9.16 6.91
CA ALA A 42 -7.28 -10.51 7.05
C ALA A 42 -5.81 -10.49 7.49
N LEU A 43 -4.99 -9.65 6.85
CA LEU A 43 -3.58 -9.49 7.22
C LEU A 43 -3.40 -8.92 8.63
N SER A 44 -4.19 -7.91 9.01
CA SER A 44 -4.14 -7.29 10.33
C SER A 44 -4.57 -8.26 11.42
N ALA A 45 -5.65 -9.02 11.18
CA ALA A 45 -6.14 -10.03 12.11
C ALA A 45 -5.11 -11.15 12.31
N PHE A 46 -4.48 -11.62 11.23
CA PHE A 46 -3.43 -12.64 11.31
C PHE A 46 -2.20 -12.14 12.08
N SER A 47 -1.74 -10.92 11.78
CA SER A 47 -0.58 -10.32 12.46
C SER A 47 -0.85 -10.08 13.96
N LEU A 48 -2.07 -9.62 14.29
CA LEU A 48 -2.50 -9.42 15.67
C LEU A 48 -2.61 -10.75 16.42
N TRP A 49 -3.17 -11.78 15.78
CA TRP A 49 -3.29 -13.12 16.37
C TRP A 49 -1.92 -13.67 16.79
N ILE A 50 -0.94 -13.65 15.88
CA ILE A 50 0.43 -14.09 16.19
C ILE A 50 1.02 -13.28 17.34
N SER A 51 0.88 -11.95 17.29
CA SER A 51 1.44 -11.05 18.31
C SER A 51 0.84 -11.32 19.70
N LEU A 52 -0.47 -11.51 19.78
CA LEU A 52 -1.18 -11.83 21.02
C LEU A 52 -0.78 -13.22 21.55
N SER A 53 -0.57 -14.21 20.68
CA SER A 53 -0.09 -15.54 21.09
C SER A 53 1.30 -15.50 21.74
N PHE A 54 2.22 -14.69 21.19
CA PHE A 54 3.53 -14.50 21.80
C PHE A 54 3.45 -13.71 23.11
N LEU A 55 2.58 -12.70 23.19
CA LEU A 55 2.44 -11.91 24.41
C LEU A 55 1.85 -12.75 25.56
N ALA A 56 0.88 -13.62 25.27
CA ALA A 56 0.27 -14.53 26.25
C ALA A 56 1.27 -15.55 26.84
N THR A 57 2.34 -15.86 26.11
CA THR A 57 3.40 -16.79 26.56
C THR A 57 4.60 -16.06 27.17
N GLY A 58 4.53 -14.74 27.34
CA GLY A 58 5.61 -13.91 27.88
C GLY A 58 6.70 -13.55 26.85
N GLY A 59 6.52 -13.90 25.58
CA GLY A 59 7.45 -13.66 24.47
C GLY A 59 7.40 -12.25 23.89
N ALA A 60 7.35 -11.20 24.73
CA ALA A 60 7.25 -9.80 24.26
C ALA A 60 8.40 -9.42 23.30
N PHE A 61 9.60 -9.97 23.50
CA PHE A 61 10.74 -9.78 22.61
C PHE A 61 10.46 -10.27 21.17
N TRP A 62 9.74 -11.38 21.01
CA TRP A 62 9.39 -11.91 19.69
C TRP A 62 8.43 -10.99 18.93
N VAL A 63 7.54 -10.28 19.63
CA VAL A 63 6.66 -9.29 19.01
C VAL A 63 7.47 -8.15 18.38
N PHE A 64 8.52 -7.67 19.06
CA PHE A 64 9.46 -6.70 18.49
C PHE A 64 10.20 -7.26 17.27
N ALA A 65 10.73 -8.49 17.38
CA ALA A 65 11.41 -9.14 16.26
C ALA A 65 10.49 -9.30 15.03
N LEU A 66 9.24 -9.72 15.23
CA LEU A 66 8.23 -9.84 14.18
C LEU A 66 7.89 -8.49 13.56
N THR A 67 7.79 -7.42 14.35
CA THR A 67 7.53 -6.07 13.85
C THR A 67 8.68 -5.59 12.96
N CYS A 68 9.93 -5.81 13.36
CA CYS A 68 11.10 -5.52 12.53
C CYS A 68 11.13 -6.39 11.26
N GLY A 69 10.84 -7.69 11.39
CA GLY A 69 10.79 -8.64 10.28
C GLY A 69 9.70 -8.32 9.25
N PHE A 70 8.57 -7.77 9.71
CA PHE A 70 7.43 -7.41 8.86
C PHE A 70 7.82 -6.42 7.75
N VAL A 71 8.77 -5.51 7.99
CA VAL A 71 9.25 -4.55 6.99
C VAL A 71 9.78 -5.23 5.72
N PHE A 72 10.31 -6.45 5.83
CA PHE A 72 10.81 -7.21 4.68
C PHE A 72 9.69 -7.90 3.89
N VAL A 73 8.61 -8.31 4.55
CA VAL A 73 7.51 -9.07 3.94
C VAL A 73 6.39 -8.14 3.47
N ALA A 74 6.18 -7.01 4.15
CA ALA A 74 5.14 -6.03 3.85
C ALA A 74 5.12 -5.56 2.38
N PRO A 75 6.27 -5.30 1.71
CA PRO A 75 6.25 -4.90 0.29
C PRO A 75 5.68 -5.99 -0.62
N MET A 76 5.97 -7.26 -0.33
CA MET A 76 5.40 -8.38 -1.09
C MET A 76 3.89 -8.49 -0.87
N LEU A 77 3.42 -8.29 0.36
CA LEU A 77 1.99 -8.27 0.68
C LEU A 77 1.29 -7.07 0.00
N ALA A 78 1.94 -5.91 -0.04
CA ALA A 78 1.41 -4.71 -0.68
C ALA A 78 1.24 -4.86 -2.21
N MET A 79 1.95 -5.80 -2.86
CA MET A 79 1.80 -6.05 -4.30
C MET A 79 0.36 -6.36 -4.71
N GLY A 80 -0.40 -7.09 -3.90
CA GLY A 80 -1.82 -7.37 -4.20
C GLY A 80 -2.68 -6.11 -4.22
N LEU A 81 -2.42 -5.17 -3.30
CA LEU A 81 -3.09 -3.86 -3.31
C LEU A 81 -2.64 -2.99 -4.50
N TYR A 82 -1.36 -3.06 -4.88
CA TYR A 82 -0.86 -2.33 -6.05
C TYR A 82 -1.48 -2.82 -7.35
N GLU A 83 -1.68 -4.13 -7.48
CA GLU A 83 -2.39 -4.72 -8.62
C GLU A 83 -3.84 -4.22 -8.68
N ALA A 84 -4.55 -4.19 -7.54
CA ALA A 84 -5.90 -3.65 -7.48
C ALA A 84 -5.95 -2.17 -7.95
N GLY A 85 -4.97 -1.35 -7.55
CA GLY A 85 -4.82 0.01 -8.04
C GLY A 85 -4.54 0.10 -9.55
N ALA A 86 -3.72 -0.82 -10.08
CA ALA A 86 -3.42 -0.90 -11.52
C ALA A 86 -4.67 -1.29 -12.33
N LEU A 87 -5.50 -2.20 -11.82
CA LEU A 87 -6.78 -2.57 -12.44
C LEU A 87 -7.74 -1.38 -12.47
N LEU A 88 -7.87 -0.65 -11.36
CA LEU A 88 -8.70 0.55 -11.30
C LEU A 88 -8.24 1.64 -12.26
N ALA A 89 -6.93 1.83 -12.42
CA ALA A 89 -6.37 2.76 -13.40
C ALA A 89 -6.69 2.38 -14.85
N ARG A 90 -6.90 1.09 -15.14
CA ARG A 90 -7.34 0.56 -16.44
C ARG A 90 -8.87 0.62 -16.62
N GLY A 91 -9.62 1.02 -15.59
CA GLY A 91 -11.09 0.99 -15.59
C GLY A 91 -11.68 -0.40 -15.33
N GLU A 92 -10.85 -1.35 -14.90
CA GLU A 92 -11.26 -2.71 -14.55
C GLU A 92 -11.69 -2.78 -13.08
N ARG A 93 -12.45 -3.83 -12.72
CA ARG A 93 -12.90 -4.06 -11.33
C ARG A 93 -11.96 -5.06 -10.65
N PRO A 94 -11.26 -4.69 -9.58
CA PRO A 94 -10.55 -5.65 -8.76
C PRO A 94 -11.56 -6.63 -8.12
N THR A 95 -11.28 -7.92 -8.21
CA THR A 95 -12.08 -9.03 -7.66
C THR A 95 -11.55 -9.50 -6.32
#